data_AF-A0A396IW93-F1
#
_entry.id   AF-A0A396IW93-F1
#
_cell.length_a   1.000
_cell.length_b   1.000
_cell.length_c   1.000
_cell.angle_alpha   90.00
_cell.angle_beta   90.00
_cell.angle_gamma   90.00
#
_symmetry.space_group_name_H-M   'P 1'
#
loop_
_entity.id
_entity.type
_entity.pdbx_description
1 polymer ?
#
loop_
_entity_poly.entity_id
_entity_poly.type
_entity_poly.pdbx_seq_one_letter_code
_entity_poly.pdbx_strand_id
1 'polypeptide(L)'
;MIRSDHSQNENLPLKLDLELYDLPQLNSISWLGPTTPRQTQSLQCLKHLQVLRCENLKSLFSMEESRSLPELMSIEIGDCQELQHIVLANEELALLPNAEVYFPKLTDVVVGGCNKLKSLFPVSMRKMLPKLSSLEIRNSDQIEEVFKHDGGDRTIDEMEVILPNLTEIRLYCLPNFFDICQGYKLQAVKLGRLEIDECPKVSQSLNAIQVALEDGSS
;
A
#
# COMPACT_ATOMS: atom_id res chain seq x y z
N MET A 1 -12.13 -19.16 9.95
CA MET A 1 -12.06 -19.59 11.36
C MET A 1 -10.78 -18.96 11.90
N ILE A 2 -10.89 -17.94 12.75
CA ILE A 2 -9.73 -17.21 13.29
C ILE A 2 -8.97 -18.21 14.17
N ARG A 3 -7.78 -18.65 13.74
CA ARG A 3 -6.91 -19.49 14.57
C ARG A 3 -5.93 -18.56 15.30
N SER A 4 -6.19 -18.36 16.59
CA SER A 4 -5.17 -17.91 17.53
C SER A 4 -4.40 -19.14 17.99
N ASP A 5 -3.20 -19.38 17.45
CA ASP A 5 -2.37 -20.49 17.91
C ASP A 5 -1.75 -20.17 19.27
N HIS A 6 -1.99 -21.07 20.24
CA HIS A 6 -1.37 -21.08 21.54
C HIS A 6 -0.08 -21.90 21.49
N SER A 7 1.07 -21.24 21.63
CA SER A 7 2.25 -21.87 22.24
C SER A 7 2.94 -20.84 23.16
N GLN A 8 3.21 -21.28 24.40
CA GLN A 8 3.60 -20.41 25.51
C GLN A 8 5.05 -19.94 25.37
N ASN A 9 5.28 -18.62 25.44
CA ASN A 9 6.46 -18.07 26.10
C ASN A 9 6.22 -16.62 26.57
N GLU A 10 6.91 -16.25 27.63
CA GLU A 10 6.64 -15.15 28.56
C GLU A 10 6.82 -13.73 27.98
N ASN A 11 5.91 -12.81 28.35
CA ASN A 11 5.96 -11.33 28.24
C ASN A 11 6.66 -10.70 27.02
N LEU A 12 5.89 -10.42 25.97
CA LEU A 12 6.12 -9.35 24.98
C LEU A 12 4.74 -8.83 24.48
N PRO A 13 4.62 -7.54 24.09
CA PRO A 13 3.37 -6.79 24.16
C PRO A 13 2.32 -7.36 23.21
N LEU A 14 1.04 -7.19 23.55
CA LEU A 14 -0.11 -7.54 22.70
C LEU A 14 0.13 -7.05 21.25
N LYS A 15 0.63 -7.95 20.42
CA LYS A 15 0.88 -7.78 19.00
C LYS A 15 -0.49 -7.88 18.35
N LEU A 16 -1.07 -6.74 17.98
CA LEU A 16 -2.36 -6.75 17.30
C LEU A 16 -2.10 -6.88 15.81
N ASP A 17 -1.91 -8.13 15.41
CA ASP A 17 -1.74 -8.55 14.03
C ASP A 17 -3.05 -9.16 13.55
N LEU A 18 -3.43 -8.86 12.32
CA LEU A 18 -4.54 -9.51 11.64
C LEU A 18 -4.00 -10.27 10.45
N GLU A 19 -4.17 -11.58 10.48
CA GLU A 19 -3.73 -12.46 9.42
C GLU A 19 -4.95 -13.15 8.77
N LEU A 20 -5.10 -12.97 7.47
CA LEU A 20 -6.17 -13.54 6.66
C LEU A 20 -5.54 -14.46 5.61
N TYR A 21 -5.79 -15.77 5.74
CA TYR A 21 -5.22 -16.78 4.85
C TYR A 21 -6.30 -17.67 4.27
N ASP A 22 -6.20 -17.97 2.97
CA ASP A 22 -7.02 -18.99 2.29
C ASP A 22 -8.52 -18.79 2.55
N LEU A 23 -8.98 -17.53 2.42
CA LEU A 23 -10.39 -17.17 2.59
C LEU A 23 -11.03 -16.93 1.22
N PRO A 24 -11.42 -17.98 0.48
CA PRO A 24 -11.94 -17.85 -0.88
C PRO A 24 -13.29 -17.12 -0.93
N GLN A 25 -14.00 -16.97 0.19
CA GLN A 25 -15.27 -16.23 0.22
C GLN A 25 -15.10 -14.76 0.63
N LEU A 26 -13.88 -14.34 0.99
CA LEU A 26 -13.62 -12.97 1.40
C LEU A 26 -13.60 -12.07 0.17
N ASN A 27 -14.60 -11.20 0.05
CA ASN A 27 -14.77 -10.25 -1.06
C ASN A 27 -14.43 -8.80 -0.67
N SER A 28 -14.63 -8.46 0.60
CA SER A 28 -14.28 -7.18 1.21
C SER A 28 -13.94 -7.36 2.70
N ILE A 29 -13.20 -6.41 3.26
CA ILE A 29 -12.91 -6.36 4.70
C ILE A 29 -13.68 -5.19 5.31
N SER A 30 -14.48 -5.48 6.33
CA SER A 30 -15.18 -4.45 7.09
C SER A 30 -14.32 -3.97 8.25
N TRP A 31 -13.71 -2.80 8.09
CA TRP A 31 -12.90 -2.16 9.13
C TRP A 31 -13.76 -1.37 10.15
N LEU A 32 -15.00 -1.08 9.77
CA LEU A 32 -16.06 -0.64 10.68
C LEU A 32 -16.59 -1.87 11.41
N GLY A 33 -16.00 -2.19 12.57
CA GLY A 33 -16.53 -3.27 13.41
C GLY A 33 -18.05 -3.12 13.64
N PRO A 34 -18.78 -4.21 13.89
CA PRO A 34 -20.20 -4.11 14.24
C PRO A 34 -20.34 -3.13 15.41
N THR A 35 -21.41 -2.35 15.41
CA THR A 35 -21.73 -1.14 16.22
C THR A 35 -21.63 -1.27 17.76
N THR A 36 -21.05 -2.36 18.27
CA THR A 36 -20.74 -2.55 19.68
C THR A 36 -19.37 -1.95 20.07
N PRO A 37 -19.28 -1.13 21.14
CA PRO A 37 -18.06 -0.38 21.53
C PRO A 37 -16.80 -1.21 21.83
N ARG A 38 -16.93 -2.52 22.08
CA ARG A 38 -15.82 -3.38 22.54
C ARG A 38 -14.99 -3.99 21.40
N GLN A 39 -15.55 -4.12 20.19
CA GLN A 39 -14.84 -4.67 19.02
C GLN A 39 -14.25 -3.57 18.12
N THR A 40 -14.85 -2.38 18.13
CA THR A 40 -14.33 -1.19 17.43
C THR A 40 -13.01 -0.66 18.02
N GLN A 41 -12.72 -0.93 19.30
CA GLN A 41 -11.43 -0.61 19.93
C GLN A 41 -10.28 -1.51 19.44
N SER A 42 -10.57 -2.73 19.00
CA SER A 42 -9.53 -3.67 18.56
C SER A 42 -8.88 -3.19 17.26
N LEU A 43 -9.64 -2.98 16.19
CA LEU A 43 -9.07 -2.65 14.88
C LEU A 43 -8.30 -1.31 14.86
N GLN A 44 -8.66 -0.37 15.74
CA GLN A 44 -7.94 0.90 15.88
C GLN A 44 -6.54 0.74 16.47
N CYS A 45 -6.24 -0.40 17.09
CA CYS A 45 -4.91 -0.75 17.59
C CYS A 45 -4.16 -1.72 16.67
N LEU A 46 -4.72 -2.05 15.49
CA LEU A 46 -4.11 -2.97 14.53
C LEU A 46 -2.79 -2.38 14.03
N LYS A 47 -1.71 -3.15 14.12
CA LYS A 47 -0.37 -2.73 13.70
C LYS A 47 0.08 -3.41 12.41
N HIS A 48 -0.22 -4.70 12.26
CA HIS A 48 0.25 -5.49 11.13
C HIS A 48 -0.92 -6.22 10.48
N LEU A 49 -1.05 -6.08 9.17
CA LEU A 49 -2.07 -6.75 8.37
C LEU A 49 -1.39 -7.66 7.35
N GLN A 50 -1.70 -8.96 7.38
CA GLN A 50 -1.28 -9.91 6.37
C GLN A 50 -2.49 -10.54 5.69
N VAL A 51 -2.50 -10.54 4.35
CA VAL A 51 -3.58 -11.13 3.55
C VAL A 51 -2.97 -12.01 2.47
N LEU A 52 -3.05 -13.33 2.62
CA LEU A 52 -2.54 -14.27 1.60
C LEU A 52 -3.65 -15.16 1.03
N ARG A 53 -3.60 -15.43 -0.28
CA ARG A 53 -4.47 -16.39 -0.98
C ARG A 53 -5.97 -16.15 -0.74
N CYS A 54 -6.36 -14.89 -0.68
CA CYS A 54 -7.77 -14.47 -0.56
C CYS A 54 -8.33 -14.13 -1.94
N GLU A 55 -8.65 -15.19 -2.69
CA GLU A 55 -8.84 -15.12 -4.15
C GLU A 55 -9.97 -14.21 -4.63
N ASN A 56 -11.01 -13.97 -3.84
CA ASN A 56 -12.13 -13.12 -4.25
C ASN A 56 -12.04 -11.67 -3.75
N LEU A 57 -10.97 -11.31 -3.03
CA LEU A 57 -10.81 -9.99 -2.45
C LEU A 57 -10.41 -8.99 -3.54
N LYS A 58 -11.23 -7.97 -3.77
CA LYS A 58 -10.99 -6.97 -4.84
C LYS A 58 -10.27 -5.71 -4.34
N SER A 59 -10.52 -5.34 -3.09
CA SER A 59 -9.83 -4.26 -2.39
C SER A 59 -9.76 -4.52 -0.90
N LEU A 60 -8.74 -3.98 -0.22
CA LEU A 60 -8.62 -4.08 1.24
C LEU A 60 -9.38 -2.94 1.90
N PHE A 61 -9.22 -1.72 1.41
CA PHE A 61 -9.77 -0.49 1.98
C PHE A 61 -10.62 0.25 0.95
N SER A 62 -11.64 0.96 1.44
CA SER A 62 -12.46 1.89 0.67
C SER A 62 -12.54 3.21 1.43
N MET A 63 -12.23 4.33 0.79
CA MET A 63 -12.27 5.65 1.44
C MET A 63 -13.66 5.98 2.05
N GLU A 64 -14.74 5.34 1.59
CA GLU A 64 -16.11 5.50 2.12
C GLU A 64 -16.38 4.64 3.37
N GLU A 65 -15.87 3.42 3.38
CA GLU A 65 -16.29 2.34 4.30
C GLU A 65 -15.23 1.96 5.32
N SER A 66 -13.99 2.45 5.18
CA SER A 66 -12.95 2.33 6.20
C SER A 66 -12.70 3.64 6.93
N ARG A 67 -12.51 3.53 8.25
CA ARG A 67 -11.84 4.57 9.03
C ARG A 67 -10.34 4.43 8.86
N SER A 68 -9.63 5.54 9.06
CA SER A 68 -8.18 5.52 9.30
C SER A 68 -7.84 4.43 10.33
N LEU A 69 -6.78 3.68 10.07
CA LEU A 69 -6.19 2.74 11.03
C LEU A 69 -4.94 3.42 11.62
N PRO A 70 -5.08 4.15 12.74
CA PRO A 70 -4.06 5.07 13.21
C PRO A 70 -2.78 4.37 13.71
N GLU A 71 -2.90 3.11 14.11
CA GLU A 71 -1.79 2.28 14.59
C GLU A 71 -1.19 1.36 13.52
N LEU A 72 -1.75 1.33 12.30
CA LEU A 72 -1.28 0.44 11.25
C LEU A 72 0.14 0.83 10.81
N MET A 73 1.05 -0.13 10.89
CA MET A 73 2.48 0.01 10.60
C MET A 73 2.88 -0.78 9.36
N SER A 74 2.33 -1.99 9.15
CA SER A 74 2.65 -2.77 7.95
C SER A 74 1.45 -3.44 7.29
N ILE A 75 1.51 -3.54 5.96
CA ILE A 75 0.60 -4.30 5.11
C ILE A 75 1.42 -5.29 4.29
N GLU A 76 1.08 -6.57 4.35
CA GLU A 76 1.66 -7.62 3.53
C GLU A 76 0.54 -8.37 2.80
N ILE A 77 0.68 -8.50 1.48
CA ILE A 77 -0.33 -9.14 0.63
C ILE A 77 0.35 -10.12 -0.32
N GLY A 78 -0.17 -11.34 -0.41
CA GLY A 78 0.39 -12.39 -1.26
C GLY A 78 -0.69 -13.18 -1.99
N ASP A 79 -0.47 -13.43 -3.27
CA ASP A 79 -1.25 -14.40 -4.05
C ASP A 79 -2.78 -14.15 -4.05
N CYS A 80 -3.23 -12.89 -4.01
CA CYS A 80 -4.64 -12.54 -4.10
C CYS A 80 -5.01 -12.21 -5.55
N GLN A 81 -5.48 -13.19 -6.33
CA GLN A 81 -5.56 -13.06 -7.80
C GLN A 81 -6.62 -12.08 -8.31
N GLU A 82 -7.69 -11.81 -7.55
CA GLU A 82 -8.71 -10.80 -7.93
C GLU A 82 -8.48 -9.41 -7.35
N LEU A 83 -7.40 -9.21 -6.59
CA LEU A 83 -7.09 -7.92 -5.98
C LEU A 83 -6.76 -6.90 -7.06
N GLN A 84 -7.49 -5.77 -7.08
CA GLN A 84 -7.30 -4.71 -8.07
C GLN A 84 -6.64 -3.48 -7.46
N HIS A 85 -6.95 -3.17 -6.19
CA HIS A 85 -6.44 -2.01 -5.47
C HIS A 85 -6.21 -2.33 -3.99
N ILE A 86 -5.20 -1.77 -3.34
CA ILE A 86 -5.13 -1.85 -1.86
C ILE A 86 -6.17 -0.90 -1.27
N VAL A 87 -6.13 0.37 -1.67
CA VAL A 87 -7.10 1.39 -1.29
C VAL A 87 -7.87 1.83 -2.52
N LEU A 88 -9.20 1.72 -2.46
CA LEU A 88 -10.10 2.23 -3.48
C LEU A 88 -10.50 3.67 -3.14
N ALA A 89 -10.30 4.60 -4.10
CA ALA A 89 -10.76 5.98 -3.98
C ALA A 89 -12.27 6.13 -4.17
N ASN A 90 -12.81 7.24 -3.64
CA ASN A 90 -14.07 7.82 -4.09
C ASN A 90 -13.75 9.16 -4.79
N GLU A 91 -14.30 9.35 -5.99
CA GLU A 91 -14.17 10.54 -6.84
C GLU A 91 -14.58 11.85 -6.11
N GLU A 92 -15.52 11.79 -5.16
CA GLU A 92 -16.01 12.95 -4.40
C GLU A 92 -15.10 13.34 -3.22
N LEU A 93 -14.44 12.36 -2.58
CA LEU A 93 -13.58 12.58 -1.42
C LEU A 93 -12.16 13.02 -1.79
N ALA A 94 -11.73 12.77 -3.04
CA ALA A 94 -10.43 13.19 -3.56
C ALA A 94 -10.23 14.72 -3.57
N LEU A 95 -11.32 15.49 -3.44
CA LEU A 95 -11.34 16.95 -3.49
C LEU A 95 -11.52 17.63 -2.12
N LEU A 96 -11.72 16.87 -1.03
CA LEU A 96 -11.96 17.47 0.27
C LEU A 96 -10.64 17.97 0.90
N PRO A 97 -10.56 19.26 1.31
CA PRO A 97 -9.35 19.85 1.91
C PRO A 97 -9.01 19.31 3.31
N ASN A 98 -9.83 18.40 3.85
CA ASN A 98 -9.72 17.84 5.19
C ASN A 98 -9.64 16.30 5.20
N ALA A 99 -9.17 15.67 4.12
CA ALA A 99 -8.89 14.24 4.16
C ALA A 99 -7.78 13.98 5.21
N GLU A 100 -8.18 13.62 6.43
CA GLU A 100 -7.29 13.27 7.53
C GLU A 100 -6.33 12.15 7.11
N VAL A 101 -5.10 12.16 7.61
CA VAL A 101 -4.09 11.14 7.31
C VAL A 101 -4.67 9.73 7.49
N TYR A 102 -4.72 8.95 6.40
CA TYR A 102 -5.43 7.67 6.40
C TYR A 102 -4.64 6.56 7.09
N PHE A 103 -3.31 6.56 6.93
CA PHE A 103 -2.41 5.64 7.63
C PHE A 103 -1.19 6.40 8.19
N PRO A 104 -1.35 7.10 9.33
CA PRO A 104 -0.33 8.01 9.86
C PRO A 104 0.95 7.31 10.33
N LYS A 105 0.89 6.00 10.62
CA LYS A 105 2.01 5.19 11.12
C LYS A 105 2.49 4.11 10.15
N LEU A 106 1.91 4.01 8.95
CA LEU A 106 2.30 2.98 7.99
C LEU A 106 3.73 3.23 7.53
N THR A 107 4.58 2.23 7.77
CA THR A 107 6.01 2.22 7.44
C THR A 107 6.31 1.27 6.28
N ASP A 108 5.61 0.14 6.20
CA ASP A 108 5.99 -0.95 5.30
C ASP A 108 4.80 -1.47 4.49
N VAL A 109 4.99 -1.61 3.17
CA VAL A 109 4.00 -2.22 2.28
C VAL A 109 4.71 -3.25 1.39
N VAL A 110 4.26 -4.50 1.48
CA VAL A 110 4.78 -5.61 0.68
C VAL A 110 3.64 -6.26 -0.08
N VAL A 111 3.80 -6.41 -1.39
CA VAL A 111 2.80 -7.05 -2.26
C VAL A 111 3.47 -8.05 -3.18
N GLY A 112 2.94 -9.27 -3.25
CA GLY A 112 3.47 -10.35 -4.09
C GLY A 112 2.38 -11.13 -4.79
N GLY A 113 2.60 -11.54 -6.04
CA GLY A 113 1.73 -12.54 -6.69
C GLY A 113 0.31 -12.07 -6.99
N CYS A 114 0.04 -10.75 -7.06
CA CYS A 114 -1.31 -10.20 -7.24
C CYS A 114 -1.52 -9.74 -8.69
N ASN A 115 -1.83 -10.68 -9.59
CA ASN A 115 -1.75 -10.44 -11.03
C ASN A 115 -2.78 -9.45 -11.61
N LYS A 116 -3.90 -9.19 -10.92
CA LYS A 116 -4.90 -8.18 -11.32
C LYS A 116 -4.72 -6.83 -10.63
N LEU A 117 -3.70 -6.68 -9.80
CA LEU A 117 -3.42 -5.45 -9.08
C LEU A 117 -3.06 -4.36 -10.09
N LYS A 118 -3.77 -3.23 -10.06
CA LYS A 118 -3.54 -2.11 -10.98
C LYS A 118 -2.80 -0.96 -10.31
N SER A 119 -3.09 -0.73 -9.02
CA SER A 119 -2.46 0.30 -8.20
C SER A 119 -2.59 -0.01 -6.72
N LEU A 120 -1.79 0.66 -5.87
CA LEU A 120 -1.88 0.50 -4.42
C LEU A 120 -2.79 1.57 -3.82
N PHE A 121 -2.50 2.82 -4.13
CA PHE A 121 -3.16 3.98 -3.53
C PHE A 121 -3.73 4.90 -4.61
N PRO A 122 -4.80 5.62 -4.32
CA PRO A 122 -5.20 6.75 -5.15
C PRO A 122 -4.27 7.94 -4.92
N VAL A 123 -4.08 8.79 -5.94
CA VAL A 123 -3.25 10.00 -5.89
C VAL A 123 -3.75 11.03 -4.88
N SER A 124 -5.01 10.94 -4.43
CA SER A 124 -5.52 11.71 -3.30
C SER A 124 -4.73 11.45 -2.01
N MET A 125 -4.14 10.26 -1.85
CA MET A 125 -3.30 9.89 -0.71
C MET A 125 -1.84 10.36 -0.78
N ARG A 126 -1.48 11.18 -1.77
CA ARG A 126 -0.10 11.64 -2.05
C ARG A 126 0.62 12.36 -0.89
N LYS A 127 -0.10 12.78 0.16
CA LYS A 127 0.45 13.37 1.41
C LYS A 127 -0.03 12.64 2.67
N MET A 128 -0.76 11.53 2.54
CA MET A 128 -1.45 10.82 3.62
C MET A 128 -0.69 9.60 4.15
N LEU A 129 0.56 9.42 3.71
CA LEU A 129 1.46 8.32 4.09
C LEU A 129 2.81 8.87 4.63
N PRO A 130 2.79 9.72 5.67
CA PRO A 130 3.98 10.48 6.08
C PRO A 130 5.11 9.62 6.67
N LYS A 131 4.84 8.38 7.08
CA LYS A 131 5.81 7.47 7.71
C LYS A 131 6.28 6.33 6.81
N LEU A 132 5.74 6.22 5.59
CA LEU A 132 6.10 5.13 4.69
C LEU A 132 7.60 5.17 4.41
N SER A 133 8.29 4.07 4.74
CA SER A 133 9.74 3.91 4.66
C SER A 133 10.17 2.83 3.67
N SER A 134 9.41 1.74 3.56
CA SER A 134 9.71 0.64 2.65
C SER A 134 8.49 0.29 1.80
N LEU A 135 8.72 0.17 0.49
CA LEU A 135 7.73 -0.31 -0.47
C LEU A 135 8.33 -1.45 -1.29
N GLU A 136 7.62 -2.57 -1.34
CA GLU A 136 8.04 -3.73 -2.11
C GLU A 136 6.88 -4.33 -2.90
N ILE A 137 7.11 -4.56 -4.19
CA ILE A 137 6.12 -5.15 -5.10
C ILE A 137 6.80 -6.22 -5.94
N ARG A 138 6.23 -7.43 -5.96
CA ARG A 138 6.78 -8.59 -6.66
C ARG A 138 5.70 -9.29 -7.49
N ASN A 139 6.08 -9.86 -8.63
CA ASN A 139 5.27 -10.83 -9.40
C ASN A 139 3.80 -10.38 -9.56
N SER A 140 3.56 -9.16 -10.02
CA SER A 140 2.21 -8.59 -10.14
C SER A 140 2.06 -7.99 -11.54
N ASP A 141 1.43 -8.74 -12.44
CA ASP A 141 1.52 -8.46 -13.87
C ASP A 141 0.85 -7.14 -14.30
N GLN A 142 -0.31 -6.79 -13.76
CA GLN A 142 -1.11 -5.65 -14.23
C GLN A 142 -0.80 -4.32 -13.54
N ILE A 143 0.15 -4.29 -12.60
CA ILE A 143 0.44 -3.04 -11.90
C ILE A 143 1.23 -2.13 -12.83
N GLU A 144 0.71 -0.92 -13.02
CA GLU A 144 1.37 0.11 -13.84
C GLU A 144 1.97 1.20 -12.94
N GLU A 145 1.34 1.45 -11.78
CA GLU A 145 1.74 2.54 -10.88
C GLU A 145 1.35 2.32 -9.42
N VAL A 146 2.06 2.97 -8.50
CA VAL A 146 1.76 2.89 -7.06
C VAL A 146 0.61 3.81 -6.69
N PHE A 147 0.69 5.07 -7.14
CA PHE A 147 -0.33 6.10 -6.95
C PHE A 147 -1.06 6.35 -8.27
N LYS A 148 -2.34 5.98 -8.32
CA LYS A 148 -3.18 6.14 -9.51
C LYS A 148 -4.11 7.34 -9.43
N HIS A 149 -4.27 8.04 -10.54
CA HIS A 149 -5.30 9.07 -10.71
C HIS A 149 -6.52 8.52 -11.48
N ASP A 150 -7.72 8.69 -10.90
CA ASP A 150 -8.96 8.12 -11.46
C ASP A 150 -9.79 9.09 -12.34
N GLY A 151 -9.36 10.33 -12.62
CA GLY A 151 -9.97 11.19 -13.68
C GLY A 151 -10.03 12.71 -13.45
N GLY A 152 -10.00 13.48 -14.57
CA GLY A 152 -10.42 14.89 -14.69
C GLY A 152 -9.32 15.94 -14.98
N ASP A 153 -9.50 16.71 -16.06
CA ASP A 153 -8.65 17.75 -16.72
C ASP A 153 -7.35 18.24 -16.05
N ARG A 154 -6.34 18.38 -16.92
CA ARG A 154 -4.93 18.59 -16.64
C ARG A 154 -4.65 19.97 -16.04
N THR A 155 -4.29 19.99 -14.76
CA THR A 155 -3.21 20.85 -14.27
C THR A 155 -2.04 19.95 -13.85
N ILE A 156 -1.49 19.23 -14.83
CA ILE A 156 -0.43 18.21 -14.64
C ILE A 156 0.87 18.82 -14.09
N ASP A 157 1.08 20.14 -14.19
CA ASP A 157 2.40 20.74 -13.98
C ASP A 157 2.83 20.95 -12.51
N GLU A 158 1.97 20.71 -11.51
CA GLU A 158 2.32 21.00 -10.10
C GLU A 158 1.98 19.91 -9.07
N MET A 159 1.39 18.78 -9.47
CA MET A 159 1.13 17.70 -8.50
C MET A 159 2.42 16.93 -8.18
N GLU A 160 2.69 16.81 -6.88
CA GLU A 160 3.82 16.04 -6.34
C GLU A 160 3.32 14.99 -5.36
N VAL A 161 3.93 13.80 -5.42
CA VAL A 161 3.75 12.75 -4.41
C VAL A 161 4.83 12.90 -3.36
N ILE A 162 4.44 13.12 -2.11
CA ILE A 162 5.37 13.46 -1.01
C ILE A 162 5.46 12.28 -0.06
N LEU A 163 6.60 11.59 -0.09
CA LEU A 163 6.92 10.46 0.77
C LEU A 163 8.23 10.75 1.52
N PRO A 164 8.20 11.62 2.54
CA PRO A 164 9.39 12.25 3.12
C PRO A 164 10.26 11.27 3.94
N ASN A 165 9.74 10.09 4.26
CA ASN A 165 10.44 9.06 5.01
C ASN A 165 10.74 7.80 4.17
N LEU A 166 10.42 7.80 2.87
CA LEU A 166 10.69 6.66 2.00
C LEU A 166 12.19 6.50 1.83
N THR A 167 12.72 5.38 2.31
CA THR A 167 14.14 5.03 2.26
C THR A 167 14.43 3.95 1.23
N GLU A 168 13.43 3.13 0.92
CA GLU A 168 13.61 1.94 0.12
C GLU A 168 12.40 1.63 -0.77
N ILE A 169 12.69 1.32 -2.03
CA ILE A 169 11.73 0.80 -3.01
C ILE A 169 12.35 -0.45 -3.65
N ARG A 170 11.57 -1.53 -3.71
CA ARG A 170 11.96 -2.77 -4.39
C ARG A 170 10.86 -3.26 -5.34
N LEU A 171 11.21 -3.44 -6.60
CA LEU A 171 10.31 -3.80 -7.69
C LEU A 171 10.89 -5.01 -8.43
N TYR A 172 10.15 -6.13 -8.42
CA TYR A 172 10.62 -7.41 -8.94
C TYR A 172 9.59 -8.06 -9.86
N CYS A 173 10.00 -8.43 -11.07
CA CYS A 173 9.17 -9.15 -12.04
C CYS A 173 7.82 -8.46 -12.28
N LEU A 174 7.86 -7.17 -12.67
CA LEU A 174 6.67 -6.36 -12.92
C LEU A 174 6.61 -5.95 -14.41
N PRO A 175 6.03 -6.79 -15.30
CA PRO A 175 6.11 -6.61 -16.75
C PRO A 175 5.42 -5.34 -17.28
N ASN A 176 4.45 -4.80 -16.55
CA ASN A 176 3.72 -3.59 -16.94
C ASN A 176 4.02 -2.35 -16.08
N PHE A 177 4.87 -2.46 -15.05
CA PHE A 177 5.12 -1.35 -14.14
C PHE A 177 5.84 -0.21 -14.86
N PHE A 178 5.26 0.98 -14.80
CA PHE A 178 5.75 2.17 -15.47
C PHE A 178 6.36 3.16 -14.48
N ASP A 179 5.64 3.57 -13.43
CA ASP A 179 6.13 4.62 -12.53
C ASP A 179 5.51 4.57 -11.12
N ILE A 180 6.14 5.18 -10.12
CA ILE A 180 5.54 5.28 -8.78
C ILE A 180 4.36 6.27 -8.79
N CYS A 181 4.48 7.35 -9.56
CA CYS A 181 3.63 8.53 -9.44
C CYS A 181 2.95 8.93 -10.75
N GLN A 182 2.71 8.03 -11.70
CA GLN A 182 2.00 8.35 -12.95
C GLN A 182 2.62 9.54 -13.73
N GLY A 183 3.95 9.72 -13.68
CA GLY A 183 4.63 10.87 -14.29
C GLY A 183 4.65 12.16 -13.46
N TYR A 184 4.00 12.19 -12.29
CA TYR A 184 4.17 13.27 -11.30
C TYR A 184 5.53 13.19 -10.63
N LYS A 185 6.00 14.33 -10.11
CA LYS A 185 7.27 14.37 -9.37
C LYS A 185 7.14 13.66 -8.02
N LEU A 186 8.02 12.69 -7.80
CA LEU A 186 8.20 12.01 -6.52
C LEU A 186 9.15 12.84 -5.62
N GLN A 187 8.66 13.28 -4.47
CA GLN A 187 9.47 13.87 -3.41
C GLN A 187 9.79 12.81 -2.34
N ALA A 188 10.90 12.10 -2.54
CA ALA A 188 11.41 11.07 -1.62
C ALA A 188 12.88 11.37 -1.25
N VAL A 189 13.10 12.43 -0.47
CA VAL A 189 14.45 12.98 -0.16
C VAL A 189 15.38 12.04 0.62
N LYS A 190 14.84 10.98 1.23
CA LYS A 190 15.60 9.99 2.01
C LYS A 190 15.80 8.68 1.25
N LEU A 191 15.37 8.58 0.00
CA LEU A 191 15.48 7.35 -0.78
C LEU A 191 16.96 7.01 -0.94
N GLY A 192 17.38 5.91 -0.32
CA GLY A 192 18.76 5.43 -0.35
C GLY A 192 18.90 4.10 -1.10
N ARG A 193 17.79 3.41 -1.38
CA ARG A 193 17.78 2.15 -2.11
C ARG A 193 16.59 2.08 -3.06
N LEU A 194 16.89 1.84 -4.33
CA LEU A 194 15.92 1.54 -5.37
C LEU A 194 16.41 0.29 -6.09
N GLU A 195 15.69 -0.81 -5.95
CA GLU A 195 15.99 -2.06 -6.66
C GLU A 195 14.89 -2.31 -7.68
N ILE A 196 15.29 -2.42 -8.94
CA ILE A 196 14.40 -2.73 -10.05
C ILE A 196 15.00 -3.91 -10.79
N ASP A 197 14.27 -5.02 -10.84
CA ASP A 197 14.70 -6.23 -11.54
C ASP A 197 13.51 -6.84 -12.29
N GLU A 198 13.77 -7.28 -13.53
CA GLU A 198 12.76 -7.81 -14.45
C GLU A 198 11.51 -6.89 -14.62
N CYS A 199 11.72 -5.57 -14.72
CA CYS A 199 10.64 -4.58 -14.92
C CYS A 199 10.87 -3.77 -16.23
N PRO A 200 10.49 -4.30 -17.41
CA PRO A 200 10.90 -3.78 -18.72
C PRO A 200 10.26 -2.44 -19.13
N LYS A 201 9.20 -1.99 -18.47
CA LYS A 201 8.45 -0.76 -18.84
C LYS A 201 8.72 0.43 -17.93
N VAL A 202 9.63 0.29 -16.96
CA VAL A 202 9.91 1.34 -15.98
C VAL A 202 10.34 2.64 -16.64
N SER A 203 9.85 3.75 -16.10
CA SER A 203 10.11 5.11 -16.57
C SER A 203 11.62 5.43 -16.57
N GLN A 204 12.04 6.30 -17.48
CA GLN A 204 13.44 6.75 -17.54
C GLN A 204 13.86 7.50 -16.27
N SER A 205 12.92 8.18 -15.60
CA SER A 205 13.17 8.88 -14.34
C SER A 205 13.54 7.92 -13.21
N LEU A 206 12.82 6.80 -13.06
CA LEU A 206 13.15 5.80 -12.04
C LEU A 206 14.47 5.09 -12.34
N ASN A 207 14.72 4.73 -13.60
CA ASN A 207 16.01 4.17 -14.00
C ASN A 207 17.17 5.13 -13.71
N ALA A 208 17.00 6.43 -13.97
CA ALA A 208 18.02 7.44 -13.66
C ALA A 208 18.26 7.59 -12.14
N ILE A 209 17.20 7.49 -11.32
CA ILE A 209 17.33 7.48 -9.86
C ILE A 209 18.11 6.26 -9.39
N GLN A 210 17.84 5.06 -9.94
CA GLN A 210 18.55 3.84 -9.58
C GLN A 210 20.05 3.95 -9.84
N VAL A 211 20.43 4.37 -11.06
CA VAL A 211 21.84 4.56 -11.43
C VAL A 211 22.52 5.59 -10.51
N ALA A 212 21.86 6.70 -10.20
CA ALA A 212 22.42 7.73 -9.32
C ALA A 212 22.67 7.22 -7.88
N LEU A 213 21.83 6.30 -7.38
CA LEU A 213 22.00 5.69 -6.07
C LEU A 213 23.11 4.63 -6.05
N GLU A 214 23.28 3.89 -7.15
CA GLU A 214 24.38 2.93 -7.32
C GLU A 214 25.74 3.65 -7.38
N ASP A 215 25.84 4.73 -8.16
CA ASP A 215 27.07 5.52 -8.33
C ASP A 215 27.47 6.29 -7.05
N GLY A 216 26.50 6.73 -6.25
CA GLY A 216 26.74 7.45 -4.98
C GLY A 216 27.14 6.56 -3.80
N SER A 217 27.12 5.23 -3.99
CA SER A 217 27.46 4.23 -2.97
C SER A 217 28.91 3.74 -3.05
N SER A 218 29.72 4.31 -3.97
CA SER A 218 31.12 3.96 -4.23
C SER A 218 32.14 4.88 -3.55
#